data_AF-A0A914HXI3-F1
#
_entry.id   AF-A0A914HXI3-F1
#
_cell.length_a   1.000
_cell.length_b   1.000
_cell.length_c   1.000
_cell.angle_alpha   90.00
_cell.angle_beta   90.00
_cell.angle_gamma   90.00
#
_symmetry.space_group_name_H-M   'P 1'
#
loop_
_entity.id
_entity.type
_entity.pdbx_description
1 polymer ?
#
loop_
_entity_poly.entity_id
_entity_poly.type
_entity_poly.pdbx_seq_one_letter_code
_entity_poly.pdbx_strand_id
1 'polypeptide(L)'
;MRPASSLFTLYSAGVIRITECKCGSLVDKYVEYDIVLVLIDLVLQYRQAYRHVLFNSNSKSFNRLIFIFVLCDAYKAWIERVEHLPGSQILFDLEWRFYLSLLRSAAEFGAYTSALFCFLKFFGQFDKFAGGSRGPRCFFESTLVGFYGSLFVVVSIIWQLHGHISYRFLTRLFIILSHLQVQRTLFPGIGLKMNLLAVSVAVSAQIVTGMAFQKFSVYF
;
A
#
# COMPACT_ATOMS: atom_id res chain seq x y z
N MET A 1 -19.07 14.96 -8.20
CA MET A 1 -19.19 13.81 -9.13
C MET A 1 -19.85 12.65 -8.38
N ARG A 2 -20.94 12.07 -8.90
CA ARG A 2 -21.61 10.91 -8.28
C ARG A 2 -21.10 9.63 -8.97
N PRO A 3 -20.63 8.62 -8.22
CA PRO A 3 -20.15 7.35 -8.79
C PRO A 3 -21.33 6.56 -9.40
N ALA A 4 -21.06 5.80 -10.47
CA ALA A 4 -22.03 4.86 -11.03
C ALA A 4 -22.20 3.68 -10.06
N SER A 5 -23.44 3.23 -9.85
CA SER A 5 -23.78 2.19 -8.87
C SER A 5 -23.78 0.76 -9.43
N SER A 6 -23.83 0.58 -10.75
CA SER A 6 -23.88 -0.74 -11.40
C SER A 6 -23.14 -0.77 -12.74
N LEU A 7 -22.54 -1.92 -13.07
CA LEU A 7 -21.81 -2.17 -14.31
C LEU A 7 -22.75 -2.22 -15.53
N PHE A 8 -23.97 -2.70 -15.31
CA PHE A 8 -25.01 -2.75 -16.33
C PHE A 8 -26.30 -2.09 -15.85
N THR A 9 -27.06 -1.59 -16.82
CA THR A 9 -28.42 -1.09 -16.60
C THR A 9 -29.39 -2.00 -17.38
N LEU A 10 -30.37 -2.56 -16.67
CA LEU A 10 -31.47 -3.33 -17.27
C LEU A 10 -32.54 -2.34 -17.72
N TYR A 11 -32.77 -2.26 -19.02
CA TYR A 11 -33.81 -1.39 -19.61
C TYR A 11 -35.14 -2.12 -19.79
N SER A 12 -35.10 -3.44 -20.01
CA SER A 12 -36.27 -4.32 -20.16
C SER A 12 -35.83 -5.78 -19.95
N ALA A 13 -36.79 -6.72 -19.88
CA ALA A 13 -36.50 -8.16 -19.78
C ALA A 13 -35.63 -8.61 -20.97
N GLY A 14 -34.38 -8.97 -20.68
CA GLY A 14 -33.40 -9.45 -21.67
C GLY A 14 -32.56 -8.36 -22.37
N VAL A 15 -32.81 -7.07 -22.14
CA VAL A 15 -32.01 -5.97 -22.73
C VAL A 15 -31.06 -5.39 -21.69
N ILE A 16 -29.83 -5.89 -21.71
CA ILE A 16 -28.73 -5.43 -20.84
C ILE A 16 -27.85 -4.50 -21.67
N ARG A 17 -27.60 -3.28 -21.17
CA ARG A 17 -26.55 -2.40 -21.71
C ARG A 17 -25.50 -2.14 -20.65
N ILE A 18 -24.24 -2.12 -21.08
CA ILE A 18 -23.11 -1.74 -20.22
C ILE A 18 -23.26 -0.27 -19.89
N THR A 19 -23.16 0.07 -18.61
CA THR A 19 -23.23 1.45 -18.16
C THR A 19 -21.97 2.19 -18.61
N GLU A 20 -22.15 3.28 -19.34
CA GLU A 20 -21.07 4.19 -19.69
C GLU A 20 -20.84 5.19 -18.56
N CYS A 21 -19.58 5.46 -18.23
CA CYS A 21 -19.20 6.60 -17.41
C CYS A 21 -19.63 7.89 -18.12
N LYS A 22 -19.97 8.94 -17.37
CA LYS A 22 -20.17 10.30 -17.92
C LYS A 22 -18.94 10.86 -18.67
N CYS A 23 -17.81 10.16 -18.59
CA CYS A 23 -16.57 10.42 -19.29
C CYS A 23 -16.45 9.67 -20.64
N GLY A 24 -17.49 8.96 -21.09
CA GLY A 24 -17.49 8.16 -22.32
C GLY A 24 -16.69 6.84 -22.24
N SER A 25 -16.06 6.57 -21.09
CA SER A 25 -15.37 5.30 -20.84
C SER A 25 -16.35 4.27 -20.27
N LEU A 26 -16.12 2.98 -20.50
CA LEU A 26 -16.88 1.92 -19.84
C LEU A 26 -16.72 2.01 -18.31
N VAL A 27 -17.81 1.75 -17.56
CA VAL A 27 -17.75 1.65 -16.10
C VAL A 27 -16.82 0.50 -15.71
N ASP A 28 -16.08 0.73 -14.63
CA ASP A 28 -15.09 -0.21 -14.13
C ASP A 28 -15.76 -1.48 -13.58
N LYS A 29 -15.32 -2.67 -14.02
CA LYS A 29 -15.90 -3.97 -13.63
C LYS A 29 -15.85 -4.22 -12.11
N TYR A 30 -14.89 -3.61 -11.42
CA TYR A 30 -14.70 -3.78 -9.99
C TYR A 30 -15.77 -3.10 -9.12
N VAL A 31 -16.67 -2.30 -9.71
CA VAL A 31 -17.79 -1.68 -8.96
C VAL A 31 -18.71 -2.73 -8.33
N GLU A 32 -18.85 -3.90 -8.97
CA GLU A 32 -19.68 -5.00 -8.47
C GLU A 32 -18.87 -6.08 -7.74
N TYR A 33 -17.53 -5.99 -7.78
CA TYR A 33 -16.66 -6.99 -7.16
C TYR A 33 -16.59 -6.78 -5.65
N ASP A 34 -16.55 -7.89 -4.93
CA ASP A 34 -16.20 -7.86 -3.52
C ASP A 34 -14.72 -7.46 -3.35
N ILE A 35 -14.40 -6.84 -2.22
CA ILE A 35 -13.07 -6.34 -1.86
C ILE A 35 -12.00 -7.43 -1.94
N VAL A 36 -12.37 -8.68 -1.67
CA VAL A 36 -11.46 -9.83 -1.75
C VAL A 36 -11.02 -10.10 -3.19
N LEU A 37 -11.93 -10.01 -4.17
CA LEU A 37 -11.57 -10.18 -5.58
C LEU A 37 -10.69 -9.03 -6.06
N VAL A 38 -10.98 -7.80 -5.63
CA VAL A 38 -10.12 -6.65 -5.91
C VAL A 38 -8.72 -6.83 -5.31
N LEU A 39 -8.63 -7.42 -4.10
CA LEU A 39 -7.35 -7.71 -3.45
C LEU A 39 -6.54 -8.78 -4.19
N ILE A 40 -7.19 -9.81 -4.73
CA ILE A 40 -6.52 -10.82 -5.56
C ILE A 40 -5.92 -10.17 -6.81
N ASP A 41 -6.69 -9.32 -7.50
CA ASP A 41 -6.20 -8.62 -8.69
C ASP A 41 -5.11 -7.58 -8.36
N LEU A 42 -5.13 -7.00 -7.15
CA LEU A 42 -4.00 -6.22 -6.63
C LEU A 42 -2.77 -7.11 -6.43
N VAL A 43 -2.92 -8.28 -5.81
CA VAL A 43 -1.82 -9.25 -5.61
C VAL A 43 -1.21 -9.69 -6.93
N LEU A 44 -2.02 -9.83 -7.98
CA LEU A 44 -1.58 -10.10 -9.35
C LEU A 44 -0.93 -8.90 -10.06
N GLN A 45 -0.81 -7.76 -9.37
CA GLN A 45 -0.22 -6.53 -9.87
C GLN A 45 -0.98 -5.92 -11.07
N TYR A 46 -2.29 -6.18 -11.20
CA TYR A 46 -3.09 -5.63 -12.29
C TYR A 46 -3.35 -4.14 -12.10
N ARG A 47 -2.85 -3.31 -13.03
CA ARG A 47 -3.02 -1.85 -13.00
C ARG A 47 -4.47 -1.39 -12.90
N GLN A 48 -5.40 -2.15 -13.48
CA GLN A 48 -6.83 -1.81 -13.44
C GLN A 48 -7.38 -1.83 -12.00
N ALA A 49 -6.96 -2.80 -11.18
CA ALA A 49 -7.35 -2.89 -9.78
C ALA A 49 -6.76 -1.73 -8.95
N TYR A 50 -5.50 -1.35 -9.20
CA TYR A 50 -4.93 -0.15 -8.58
C TYR A 50 -5.75 1.10 -8.93
N ARG A 51 -6.09 1.31 -10.21
CA ARG A 51 -6.91 2.46 -10.62
C ARG A 51 -8.27 2.47 -9.91
N HIS A 52 -8.91 1.31 -9.79
CA HIS A 52 -10.17 1.18 -9.09
C HIS A 52 -10.05 1.64 -7.63
N VAL A 53 -9.07 1.09 -6.91
CA VAL A 53 -8.84 1.36 -5.49
C VAL A 53 -8.50 2.83 -5.24
N LEU A 54 -7.66 3.43 -6.09
CA LEU A 54 -7.20 4.81 -5.89
C LEU A 54 -8.24 5.88 -6.26
N PHE A 55 -9.04 5.64 -7.29
CA PHE A 55 -9.91 6.67 -7.88
C PHE A 55 -11.41 6.37 -7.84
N ASN A 56 -11.80 5.09 -7.86
CA ASN A 56 -13.19 4.66 -8.06
C ASN A 56 -13.83 4.02 -6.82
N SER A 57 -13.04 3.55 -5.85
CA SER A 57 -13.54 2.83 -4.68
C SER A 57 -14.24 3.78 -3.70
N ASN A 58 -15.40 3.35 -3.18
CA ASN A 58 -16.04 4.00 -2.04
C ASN A 58 -15.20 3.70 -0.79
N SER A 59 -14.39 4.68 -0.42
CA SER A 59 -13.30 4.62 0.58
C SER A 59 -13.60 3.94 1.92
N LYS A 60 -14.85 3.74 2.35
CA LYS A 60 -15.16 3.21 3.68
C LYS A 60 -14.62 1.79 3.93
N SER A 61 -14.77 0.86 2.98
CA SER A 61 -14.32 -0.52 3.18
C SER A 61 -12.81 -0.66 3.06
N PHE A 62 -12.22 -0.02 2.05
CA PHE A 62 -10.78 -0.06 1.82
C PHE A 62 -10.01 0.66 2.95
N ASN A 63 -10.54 1.77 3.47
CA ASN A 63 -9.90 2.49 4.59
C ASN A 63 -9.80 1.65 5.87
N ARG A 64 -10.71 0.69 6.09
CA ARG A 64 -10.59 -0.25 7.22
C ARG A 64 -9.42 -1.22 7.03
N LEU A 65 -9.16 -1.64 5.79
CA LEU A 65 -8.04 -2.55 5.48
C LEU A 65 -6.67 -1.90 5.66
N ILE A 66 -6.58 -0.58 5.48
CA ILE A 66 -5.35 0.18 5.73
C ILE A 66 -4.83 -0.04 7.16
N PHE A 67 -5.72 -0.03 8.16
CA PHE A 67 -5.33 -0.30 9.55
C PHE A 67 -4.76 -1.72 9.71
N ILE A 68 -5.34 -2.69 9.02
CA ILE A 68 -4.85 -4.08 9.02
C ILE A 68 -3.45 -4.15 8.40
N PHE A 69 -3.18 -3.42 7.31
CA PHE A 69 -1.87 -3.41 6.67
C PHE A 69 -0.79 -2.86 7.60
N VAL A 70 -1.09 -1.76 8.31
CA VAL A 70 -0.18 -1.17 9.30
C VAL A 70 0.10 -2.15 10.45
N LEU A 71 -0.93 -2.82 10.95
CA LEU A 71 -0.76 -3.83 12.01
C LEU A 71 0.07 -5.03 11.54
N CYS A 72 -0.15 -5.52 10.32
CA CYS A 72 0.65 -6.60 9.75
C CYS A 72 2.12 -6.20 9.55
N ASP A 73 2.38 -4.96 9.15
CA ASP A 73 3.73 -4.42 9.00
C ASP A 73 4.45 -4.28 10.35
N ALA A 74 3.77 -3.73 11.36
CA ALA A 74 4.28 -3.67 12.73
C ALA A 74 4.56 -5.07 13.30
N TYR A 75 3.65 -6.02 13.04
CA TYR A 75 3.83 -7.41 13.44
C TYR A 75 5.04 -8.05 12.75
N LYS A 76 5.27 -7.77 11.46
CA LYS A 76 6.48 -8.21 10.75
C LYS A 76 7.75 -7.77 11.46
N ALA A 77 7.81 -6.48 11.82
CA ALA A 77 8.97 -5.89 12.49
C ALA A 77 9.14 -6.42 13.93
N TRP A 78 8.05 -6.85 14.57
CA TRP A 78 8.07 -7.46 15.89
C TRP A 78 8.57 -8.89 15.85
N ILE A 79 8.01 -9.76 14.97
CA ILE A 79 8.39 -11.18 14.90
C ILE A 79 9.85 -11.35 14.48
N GLU A 80 10.35 -10.55 13.53
CA GLU A 80 11.75 -10.55 13.13
C GLU A 80 12.69 -10.23 14.31
N ARG A 81 12.23 -9.41 15.27
CA ARG A 81 13.01 -9.09 16.47
C ARG A 81 12.93 -10.18 17.52
N VAL A 82 11.74 -10.69 17.82
CA VAL A 82 11.53 -11.73 18.84
C VAL A 82 12.35 -12.99 18.54
N GLU A 83 12.46 -13.37 17.27
CA GLU A 83 13.25 -14.54 16.84
C GLU A 83 14.74 -14.47 17.24
N HIS A 84 15.29 -13.26 17.47
CA HIS A 84 16.70 -13.06 17.82
C HIS A 84 16.95 -12.95 19.33
N LEU A 85 15.93 -13.09 20.19
CA LEU A 85 16.09 -12.99 21.65
C LEU A 85 16.16 -14.35 22.36
N PRO A 86 16.98 -14.48 23.42
CA PRO A 86 16.99 -15.64 24.30
C PRO A 86 15.71 -15.70 25.15
N GLY A 87 15.17 -16.92 25.33
CA GLY A 87 13.78 -17.24 25.70
C GLY A 87 13.31 -16.95 27.14
N SER A 88 13.77 -15.89 27.79
CA SER A 88 13.24 -15.46 29.10
C SER A 88 12.93 -13.96 29.09
N GLN A 89 11.71 -13.59 28.71
CA GLN A 89 11.24 -12.19 28.71
C GLN A 89 9.87 -12.10 29.42
N ILE A 90 9.68 -11.02 30.18
CA ILE A 90 8.43 -10.72 30.90
C ILE A 90 7.38 -10.25 29.88
N LEU A 91 6.10 -10.58 30.10
CA LEU A 91 5.00 -10.24 29.18
C LEU A 91 4.94 -8.74 28.86
N PHE A 92 5.24 -7.87 29.83
CA PHE A 92 5.33 -6.43 29.64
C PHE A 92 6.43 -6.00 28.66
N ASP A 93 7.59 -6.68 28.67
CA ASP A 93 8.69 -6.39 27.73
C ASP A 93 8.30 -6.75 26.29
N LEU A 94 7.47 -7.78 26.11
CA LEU A 94 6.93 -8.17 24.80
C LEU A 94 5.96 -7.12 24.24
N GLU A 95 5.08 -6.58 25.09
CA GLU A 95 4.14 -5.51 24.71
C GLU A 95 4.86 -4.22 24.35
N TRP A 96 5.83 -3.79 25.16
CA TRP A 96 6.63 -2.60 24.87
C TRP A 96 7.36 -2.69 23.53
N ARG A 97 7.95 -3.85 23.23
CA ARG A 97 8.62 -4.11 21.94
C ARG A 97 7.64 -4.10 20.76
N PHE A 98 6.39 -4.49 20.98
CA PHE A 98 5.36 -4.36 19.95
C PHE A 98 5.06 -2.88 19.67
N TYR A 99 4.90 -2.04 20.70
CA TYR A 99 4.70 -0.60 20.51
C TYR A 99 5.88 0.08 19.79
N LEU A 100 7.12 -0.28 20.11
CA LEU A 100 8.30 0.20 19.38
C LEU A 100 8.30 -0.27 17.91
N SER A 101 7.75 -1.45 17.63
CA SER A 101 7.60 -1.95 16.26
C SER A 101 6.53 -1.20 15.47
N LEU A 102 5.43 -0.84 16.13
CA LEU A 102 4.41 0.04 15.57
C LEU A 102 4.95 1.43 15.26
N LEU A 103 5.71 2.03 16.21
CA LEU A 103 6.32 3.33 16.02
C LEU A 103 7.34 3.33 14.87
N ARG A 104 8.17 2.29 14.78
CA ARG A 104 9.11 2.10 13.68
C ARG A 104 8.38 2.01 12.33
N SER A 105 7.33 1.20 12.22
CA SER A 105 6.53 1.06 11.01
C SER A 105 5.91 2.40 10.58
N ALA A 106 5.35 3.16 11.54
CA ALA A 106 4.82 4.49 11.29
C ALA A 106 5.90 5.48 10.80
N ALA A 107 7.10 5.42 11.38
CA ALA A 107 8.23 6.26 10.96
C ALA A 107 8.74 5.89 9.56
N GLU A 108 8.85 4.60 9.23
CA GLU A 108 9.22 4.11 7.90
C GLU A 108 8.19 4.56 6.84
N PHE A 109 6.89 4.45 7.14
CA PHE A 109 5.81 4.96 6.29
C PHE A 109 5.92 6.49 6.09
N GLY A 110 6.15 7.23 7.17
CA GLY A 110 6.34 8.68 7.14
C GLY A 110 7.56 9.10 6.31
N ALA A 111 8.66 8.37 6.43
CA ALA A 111 9.88 8.61 5.65
C ALA A 111 9.65 8.35 4.15
N TYR A 112 8.97 7.25 3.81
CA TYR A 112 8.62 6.93 2.43
C TYR A 112 7.72 8.01 1.80
N THR A 113 6.62 8.35 2.47
CA THR A 113 5.64 9.35 1.98
C THR A 113 6.27 10.72 1.81
N SER A 114 7.06 11.18 2.79
CA SER A 114 7.74 12.49 2.75
C SER A 114 8.81 12.53 1.66
N ALA A 115 9.63 11.49 1.51
CA ALA A 115 10.63 11.42 0.45
C ALA A 115 9.99 11.44 -0.96
N LEU A 116 8.90 10.69 -1.15
CA LEU A 116 8.16 10.67 -2.41
C LEU A 116 7.52 12.04 -2.70
N PHE A 117 6.91 12.67 -1.70
CA PHE A 117 6.36 14.02 -1.82
C PHE A 117 7.43 15.05 -2.21
N CYS A 118 8.56 15.06 -1.51
CA CYS A 118 9.69 15.95 -1.80
C CYS A 118 10.21 15.75 -3.23
N PHE A 119 10.39 14.50 -3.66
CA PHE A 119 10.82 14.18 -5.02
C PHE A 119 9.83 14.71 -6.06
N LEU A 120 8.54 14.44 -5.88
CA LEU A 120 7.51 14.87 -6.84
C LEU A 120 7.33 16.39 -6.88
N LYS A 121 7.51 17.07 -5.74
CA LYS A 121 7.49 18.53 -5.66
C LYS A 121 8.73 19.13 -6.35
N PHE A 122 9.91 18.55 -6.14
CA PHE A 122 11.15 19.00 -6.78
C PHE A 122 11.05 18.97 -8.31
N PHE A 123 10.43 17.94 -8.88
CA PHE A 123 10.20 17.84 -10.33
C PHE A 123 8.93 18.56 -10.82
N GLY A 124 8.23 19.33 -9.98
CA GLY A 124 7.01 20.06 -10.33
C GLY A 124 5.83 19.18 -10.76
N GLN A 125 5.85 17.90 -10.42
CA GLN A 125 4.82 16.93 -10.77
C GLN A 125 3.67 16.93 -9.76
N PHE A 126 3.99 17.20 -8.49
CA PHE A 126 2.99 17.22 -7.43
C PHE A 126 1.96 18.34 -7.64
N ASP A 127 2.39 19.53 -8.07
CA ASP A 127 1.49 20.66 -8.27
C ASP A 127 0.48 20.41 -9.41
N LYS A 128 0.89 19.68 -10.45
CA LYS A 128 0.01 19.23 -11.55
C LYS A 128 -1.05 18.24 -11.06
N PHE A 129 -0.69 17.39 -10.11
CA PHE A 129 -1.58 16.38 -9.53
C PHE A 129 -2.50 16.97 -8.44
N ALA A 130 -2.01 17.93 -7.65
CA ALA A 130 -2.72 18.55 -6.53
C ALA A 130 -3.82 19.55 -6.93
N GLY A 131 -4.00 19.83 -8.22
CA GLY A 131 -5.01 20.76 -8.74
C GLY A 131 -6.48 20.41 -8.42
N GLY A 132 -6.75 19.24 -7.81
CA GLY A 132 -8.07 18.87 -7.30
C GLY A 132 -8.12 18.81 -5.77
N SER A 133 -9.26 19.18 -5.18
CA SER A 133 -9.50 19.15 -3.72
C SER A 133 -9.28 17.77 -3.05
N ARG A 134 -9.29 16.66 -3.82
CA ARG A 134 -8.97 15.30 -3.36
C ARG A 134 -7.51 14.87 -3.57
N GLY A 135 -6.68 15.66 -4.25
CA GLY A 135 -5.30 15.32 -4.61
C GLY A 135 -4.43 14.84 -3.43
N PRO A 136 -4.22 15.65 -2.38
CA PRO A 136 -3.32 15.27 -1.28
C PRO A 136 -3.82 14.07 -0.50
N ARG A 137 -5.14 13.96 -0.26
CA ARG A 137 -5.72 12.81 0.42
C ARG A 137 -5.54 11.53 -0.39
N CYS A 138 -5.81 11.59 -1.70
CA CYS A 138 -5.58 10.47 -2.61
C CYS A 138 -4.10 10.07 -2.63
N PHE A 139 -3.16 11.02 -2.57
CA PHE A 139 -1.72 10.73 -2.50
C PHE A 139 -1.34 9.92 -1.25
N PHE A 140 -1.80 10.33 -0.06
CA PHE A 140 -1.55 9.59 1.18
C PHE A 140 -2.24 8.21 1.17
N GLU A 141 -3.52 8.15 0.79
CA GLU A 141 -4.26 6.88 0.68
C GLU A 141 -3.57 5.93 -0.29
N SER A 142 -3.10 6.43 -1.44
CA SER A 142 -2.38 5.63 -2.44
C SER A 142 -1.07 5.07 -1.91
N THR A 143 -0.34 5.89 -1.16
CA THR A 143 0.93 5.44 -0.57
C THR A 143 0.68 4.32 0.46
N LEU A 144 -0.40 4.41 1.23
CA LEU A 144 -0.84 3.35 2.15
C LEU A 144 -1.23 2.07 1.40
N VAL A 145 -1.89 2.19 0.24
CA VAL A 145 -2.18 1.03 -0.61
C VAL A 145 -0.89 0.28 -0.94
N GLY A 146 0.21 0.97 -1.26
CA GLY A 146 1.48 0.31 -1.61
C GLY A 146 1.98 -0.72 -0.59
N PHE A 147 1.60 -0.58 0.68
CA PHE A 147 1.95 -1.49 1.78
C PHE A 147 1.02 -2.69 1.95
N TYR A 148 0.02 -2.92 1.08
CA TYR A 148 -0.89 -4.08 1.21
C TYR A 148 -0.14 -5.43 1.21
N GLY A 149 1.04 -5.48 0.60
CA GLY A 149 1.90 -6.66 0.60
C GLY A 149 2.32 -7.13 2.01
N SER A 150 2.19 -6.29 3.04
CA SER A 150 2.43 -6.68 4.43
C SER A 150 1.46 -7.76 4.92
N LEU A 151 0.31 -7.97 4.26
CA LEU A 151 -0.58 -9.11 4.54
C LEU A 151 0.10 -10.48 4.37
N PHE A 152 1.15 -10.57 3.55
CA PHE A 152 1.89 -11.82 3.38
C PHE A 152 2.56 -12.29 4.68
N VAL A 153 2.71 -11.44 5.70
CA VAL A 153 3.11 -11.91 7.04
C VAL A 153 2.17 -12.99 7.58
N VAL A 154 0.86 -12.88 7.36
CA VAL A 154 -0.10 -13.86 7.86
C VAL A 154 0.16 -15.23 7.22
N VAL A 155 0.35 -15.26 5.90
CA VAL A 155 0.72 -16.47 5.15
C VAL A 155 2.07 -17.02 5.63
N SER A 156 3.03 -16.13 5.91
CA SER A 156 4.34 -16.50 6.42
C SER A 156 4.28 -17.25 7.74
N ILE A 157 3.34 -16.90 8.61
CA ILE A 157 3.21 -17.52 9.94
C ILE A 157 2.51 -18.88 9.80
N ILE A 158 1.41 -18.92 9.04
CA ILE A 158 0.63 -20.15 8.84
C ILE A 158 1.51 -21.28 8.28
N TRP A 159 2.39 -20.95 7.33
CA TRP A 159 3.32 -21.90 6.72
C TRP A 159 4.72 -21.93 7.36
N GLN A 160 4.92 -21.29 8.51
CA GLN A 160 6.22 -21.24 9.22
C GLN A 160 7.40 -20.77 8.33
N LEU A 161 7.12 -19.92 7.34
CA LEU A 161 8.07 -19.48 6.33
C LEU A 161 8.85 -18.22 6.75
N HIS A 162 8.55 -17.68 7.94
CA HIS A 162 9.10 -16.41 8.42
C HIS A 162 10.63 -16.42 8.58
N GLY A 163 11.24 -17.57 8.89
CA GLY A 163 12.68 -17.71 9.06
C GLY A 163 13.47 -17.76 7.73
N HIS A 164 12.80 -18.08 6.61
CA HIS A 164 13.48 -18.27 5.33
C HIS A 164 13.81 -16.93 4.65
N ILE A 165 15.11 -16.71 4.39
CA ILE A 165 15.61 -15.52 3.69
C ILE A 165 14.96 -15.33 2.32
N SER A 166 14.74 -16.41 1.55
CA SER A 166 14.09 -16.36 0.24
C SER A 166 12.72 -15.71 0.30
N TYR A 167 11.93 -16.01 1.34
CA TYR A 167 10.62 -15.45 1.53
C TYR A 167 10.66 -13.98 1.96
N ARG A 168 11.58 -13.63 2.85
CA ARG A 168 11.82 -12.23 3.24
C ARG A 168 12.22 -11.37 2.04
N PHE A 169 13.06 -11.91 1.16
CA PHE A 169 13.43 -11.25 -0.09
C PHE A 169 12.23 -11.08 -1.03
N LEU A 170 11.45 -12.14 -1.26
CA LEU A 170 10.29 -12.11 -2.14
C LEU A 170 9.24 -11.10 -1.68
N THR A 171 8.90 -11.10 -0.39
CA THR A 171 7.92 -10.15 0.17
C THR A 171 8.41 -8.70 0.08
N ARG A 172 9.70 -8.44 0.29
CA ARG A 172 10.29 -7.10 0.08
C ARG A 172 10.25 -6.68 -1.37
N LEU A 173 10.63 -7.56 -2.30
CA LEU A 173 10.55 -7.29 -3.73
C LEU A 173 9.12 -6.99 -4.16
N PHE A 174 8.15 -7.77 -3.66
CA PHE A 174 6.74 -7.58 -3.93
C PHE A 174 6.26 -6.19 -3.47
N ILE A 175 6.58 -5.77 -2.25
CA ILE A 175 6.20 -4.45 -1.73
C ILE A 175 6.79 -3.32 -2.60
N ILE A 176 8.05 -3.44 -3.03
CA ILE A 176 8.68 -2.46 -3.93
C ILE A 176 7.95 -2.41 -5.28
N LEU A 177 7.58 -3.55 -5.84
CA LEU A 177 6.81 -3.62 -7.09
C LEU A 177 5.42 -2.99 -6.93
N SER A 178 4.74 -3.20 -5.81
CA SER A 178 3.46 -2.57 -5.49
C SER A 178 3.57 -1.05 -5.46
N HIS A 179 4.60 -0.51 -4.78
CA HIS A 179 4.88 0.93 -4.79
C HIS A 179 5.13 1.48 -6.20
N LEU A 180 5.85 0.74 -7.04
CA LEU A 180 6.08 1.11 -8.44
C LEU A 180 4.78 1.15 -9.25
N GLN A 181 3.87 0.19 -9.05
CA GLN A 181 2.58 0.18 -9.75
C GLN A 181 1.66 1.29 -9.27
N VAL A 182 1.62 1.57 -7.96
CA VAL A 182 0.89 2.72 -7.39
C VAL A 182 1.39 4.02 -8.03
N GLN A 183 2.71 4.23 -8.05
CA GLN A 183 3.31 5.43 -8.62
C GLN A 183 3.01 5.58 -10.12
N ARG A 184 3.10 4.49 -10.90
CA ARG A 184 2.71 4.50 -12.32
C ARG A 184 1.22 4.78 -12.55
N THR A 185 0.37 4.38 -11.61
CA THR A 185 -1.09 4.59 -11.70
C THR A 185 -1.47 6.03 -11.34
N LEU A 186 -0.79 6.64 -10.38
CA LEU A 186 -0.96 8.04 -10.00
C LEU A 186 -0.47 9.01 -11.08
N PHE A 187 0.70 8.72 -11.66
CA PHE A 187 1.37 9.61 -12.61
C PHE A 187 1.61 8.92 -13.97
N PRO A 188 0.55 8.69 -14.77
CA PRO A 188 0.68 8.02 -16.06
C PRO A 188 1.51 8.81 -17.09
N GLY A 189 1.61 10.15 -16.92
CA GLY A 189 2.41 11.01 -17.79
C GLY A 189 3.91 11.01 -17.50
N ILE A 190 4.35 10.40 -16.40
CA ILE A 190 5.77 10.29 -16.04
C ILE A 190 6.35 9.00 -16.64
N GLY A 191 7.52 9.10 -17.28
CA GLY A 191 8.22 7.94 -17.85
C GLY A 191 8.58 6.88 -16.81
N LEU A 192 8.70 5.61 -17.23
CA LEU A 192 9.00 4.48 -16.34
C LEU A 192 10.28 4.70 -15.51
N LYS A 193 11.34 5.24 -16.12
CA LYS A 193 12.62 5.50 -15.45
C LYS A 193 12.50 6.49 -14.29
N MET A 194 11.70 7.55 -14.49
CA MET A 194 11.46 8.57 -13.45
C MET A 194 10.61 8.03 -12.31
N ASN A 195 9.58 7.22 -12.62
CA ASN A 195 8.79 6.54 -11.59
C ASN A 195 9.65 5.54 -10.79
N LEU A 196 10.54 4.81 -11.45
CA LEU A 196 11.48 3.91 -10.79
C LEU A 196 12.44 4.66 -9.88
N LEU A 197 12.96 5.81 -10.33
CA LEU A 197 13.84 6.67 -9.54
C LEU A 197 13.12 7.26 -8.32
N ALA A 198 11.89 7.72 -8.48
CA ALA A 198 11.08 8.25 -7.38
C ALA A 198 10.89 7.20 -6.27
N VAL A 199 10.53 5.98 -6.67
CA VAL A 199 10.32 4.87 -5.74
C VAL A 199 11.64 4.41 -5.12
N SER A 200 12.75 4.35 -5.87
CA SER A 200 14.03 3.93 -5.31
C SER A 200 14.55 4.92 -4.26
N VAL A 201 14.39 6.23 -4.49
CA VAL A 201 14.73 7.27 -3.51
C VAL A 201 13.86 7.13 -2.25
N ALA A 202 12.55 6.96 -2.41
CA ALA A 202 11.63 6.82 -1.28
C ALA A 202 11.89 5.55 -0.47
N VAL A 203 12.14 4.41 -1.13
CA VAL A 203 12.52 3.15 -0.47
C VAL A 203 13.86 3.27 0.25
N SER A 204 14.82 3.98 -0.33
CA SER A 204 16.11 4.22 0.33
C SER A 204 15.93 5.02 1.62
N ALA A 205 15.13 6.09 1.57
CA ALA A 205 14.80 6.87 2.77
C ALA A 205 14.11 6.02 3.84
N GLN A 206 13.16 5.18 3.45
CA GLN A 206 12.48 4.24 4.34
C GLN A 206 13.48 3.29 5.04
N ILE A 207 14.39 2.67 4.27
CA ILE A 207 15.38 1.74 4.81
C ILE A 207 16.32 2.44 5.79
N VAL A 208 16.80 3.64 5.46
CA VAL A 208 17.68 4.42 6.35
C VAL A 208 16.97 4.74 7.67
N THR A 209 15.71 5.18 7.63
CA THR A 209 14.91 5.42 8.83
C THR A 209 14.74 4.15 9.67
N GLY A 210 14.46 3.01 9.02
CA GLY A 210 14.36 1.73 9.71
C GLY A 210 15.64 1.31 10.42
N MET A 211 16.81 1.49 9.78
CA MET A 211 18.12 1.23 10.38
C MET A 211 18.42 2.18 11.55
N ALA A 212 18.06 3.46 11.44
CA ALA A 212 18.25 4.44 12.50
C ALA A 212 17.40 4.09 13.74
N PHE A 213 16.13 3.73 13.54
CA PHE A 213 15.23 3.27 14.61
C PHE A 213 15.72 1.98 15.27
N GLN A 214 16.28 1.05 14.48
CA GLN A 214 16.84 -0.18 15.03
C GLN A 214 18.04 0.10 15.93
N LYS A 215 18.93 1.04 15.56
CA LYS A 215 20.04 1.47 16.42
C LYS A 215 19.54 2.14 17.69
N PHE A 216 18.57 3.05 17.58
CA PHE A 216 17.99 3.76 18.72
C PHE A 216 17.35 2.79 19.74
N SER A 217 16.61 1.80 19.25
CA SER A 217 15.95 0.76 20.07
C SER A 217 16.90 -0.23 20.75
N VAL A 218 18.21 -0.20 20.49
CA VAL A 218 19.20 -1.01 21.22
C VAL A 218 19.71 -0.27 22.46
N TYR A 219 19.60 1.06 22.47
CA TYR A 219 20.06 1.89 23.60
C TYR A 219 19.00 2.09 24.69
N PHE A 220 17.77 1.67 24.46
CA PHE A 220 16.62 1.74 25.37
C PHE A 220 15.92 0.39 25.43
#